data_AF-M3CZI0-F1
#
_entry.id   AF-M3CZI0-F1
#
_cell.length_a   1.000
_cell.length_b   1.000
_cell.length_c   1.000
_cell.angle_alpha   90.00
_cell.angle_beta   90.00
_cell.angle_gamma   90.00
#
_symmetry.space_group_name_H-M   'P 1'
#
loop_
_entity.id
_entity.type
_entity.pdbx_description
1 polymer ?
#
loop_
_entity_poly.entity_id
_entity_poly.type
_entity_poly.pdbx_seq_one_letter_code
_entity_poly.pdbx_strand_id
1 'polypeptide(L)'
;MGHPGPARLLLSEPTRPFEDEPTLDFLIRALGHWGSVETSVETWNGDGLDTFLSSLAEDFRGWEGARTWHSLCYDLTLSAEHRGSHVELTWGIHDRAPSEEWHFETTTAHAPGEDMRALAADIHTFIASFAE
;
A
#
# COMPACT_ATOMS: atom_id res chain seq x y z
N MET A 1 -23.00 1.33 -18.97
CA MET A 1 -22.15 0.44 -18.17
C MET A 1 -21.49 1.31 -17.11
N GLY A 2 -21.82 1.12 -15.83
CA GLY A 2 -21.16 1.87 -14.76
C GLY A 2 -19.72 1.36 -14.63
N HIS A 3 -18.75 2.25 -14.57
CA HIS A 3 -17.40 1.88 -14.19
C HIS A 3 -17.48 1.17 -12.82
N PRO A 4 -16.87 -0.02 -12.65
CA PRO A 4 -16.77 -0.61 -11.33
C PRO A 4 -16.08 0.44 -10.43
N GLY A 5 -16.71 0.76 -9.29
CA GLY A 5 -16.12 1.69 -8.33
C GLY A 5 -14.72 1.20 -7.90
N PRO A 6 -13.87 2.10 -7.38
CA PRO A 6 -12.52 1.74 -6.96
C PRO A 6 -12.56 0.59 -5.96
N ALA A 7 -11.65 -0.38 -6.11
CA ALA A 7 -11.60 -1.50 -5.18
C ALA A 7 -11.22 -0.99 -3.79
N ARG A 8 -11.88 -1.51 -2.76
CA ARG A 8 -11.55 -1.17 -1.37
C ARG A 8 -10.40 -2.06 -0.91
N LEU A 9 -9.34 -1.44 -0.41
CA LEU A 9 -8.20 -2.14 0.16
C LEU A 9 -8.40 -2.35 1.66
N LEU A 10 -8.08 -3.54 2.14
CA LEU A 10 -8.05 -3.93 3.53
C LEU A 10 -6.73 -4.59 3.83
N LEU A 11 -6.11 -4.21 4.95
CA LEU A 11 -4.92 -4.86 5.49
C LEU A 11 -5.34 -5.63 6.75
N SER A 12 -4.93 -6.89 6.85
CA SER A 12 -5.06 -7.67 8.08
C SER A 12 -4.01 -7.25 9.09
N GLU A 13 -4.26 -7.53 10.37
CA GLU A 13 -3.28 -7.29 11.45
C GLU A 13 -1.93 -7.92 11.09
N PRO A 14 -0.81 -7.17 11.17
CA PRO A 14 0.51 -7.70 10.89
C PRO A 14 0.91 -8.72 11.94
N THR A 15 1.79 -9.63 11.54
CA THR A 15 2.32 -10.70 12.39
C THR A 15 3.83 -10.76 12.20
N ARG A 16 4.55 -11.05 13.28
CA ARG A 16 5.97 -11.42 13.21
C ARG A 16 6.08 -12.93 13.14
N PRO A 17 6.48 -13.52 12.01
CA PRO A 17 6.63 -14.97 11.92
C PRO A 17 7.77 -15.48 12.81
N PHE A 18 8.79 -14.65 13.06
CA PHE A 18 9.95 -14.98 13.88
C PHE A 18 10.26 -13.81 14.84
N GLU A 19 10.41 -14.10 16.13
CA GLU A 19 10.55 -13.07 17.18
C GLU A 19 11.85 -12.25 17.07
N ASP A 20 12.93 -12.86 16.57
CA ASP A 20 14.25 -12.23 16.43
C ASP A 20 14.48 -11.59 15.05
N GLU A 21 13.49 -11.64 14.16
CA GLU A 21 13.59 -11.07 12.81
C GLU A 21 12.62 -9.89 12.65
N PRO A 22 13.06 -8.79 12.02
CA PRO A 22 12.20 -7.63 11.76
C PRO A 22 11.18 -7.87 10.65
N THR A 23 11.01 -9.11 10.19
CA THR A 23 10.03 -9.49 9.18
C THR A 23 8.62 -9.28 9.71
N LEU A 24 7.79 -8.58 8.93
CA LEU A 24 6.38 -8.36 9.20
C LEU A 24 5.57 -8.91 8.03
N ASP A 25 4.67 -9.83 8.36
CA ASP A 25 3.76 -10.47 7.43
C ASP A 25 2.32 -9.97 7.68
N PHE A 26 1.65 -9.51 6.63
CA PHE A 26 0.24 -9.18 6.68
C PHE A 26 -0.47 -9.57 5.38
N LEU A 27 -1.79 -9.75 5.45
CA LEU A 27 -2.59 -9.95 4.25
C LEU A 27 -3.06 -8.61 3.71
N ILE A 28 -2.96 -8.41 2.40
CA ILE A 28 -3.64 -7.34 1.69
C ILE A 28 -4.77 -7.92 0.86
N ARG A 29 -5.97 -7.35 1.00
CA ARG A 29 -7.17 -7.76 0.29
C ARG A 29 -7.77 -6.58 -0.48
N ALA A 30 -7.94 -6.75 -1.78
CA ALA A 30 -8.70 -5.82 -2.62
C ALA A 30 -10.11 -6.37 -2.86
N LEU A 31 -11.11 -5.61 -2.44
CA LEU A 31 -12.52 -5.93 -2.62
C LEU A 31 -13.10 -5.17 -3.82
N GLY A 32 -13.38 -5.90 -4.90
CA GLY A 32 -14.08 -5.39 -6.06
C GLY A 32 -15.57 -5.73 -6.04
N HIS A 33 -16.32 -5.23 -7.03
CA HIS A 33 -17.76 -5.49 -7.14
C HIS A 33 -18.10 -6.98 -7.34
N TRP A 34 -17.22 -7.72 -8.02
CA TRP A 34 -17.48 -9.09 -8.48
C TRP A 34 -16.70 -10.16 -7.70
N GLY A 35 -15.86 -9.75 -6.76
CA GLY A 35 -14.99 -10.66 -6.03
C GLY A 35 -13.88 -9.92 -5.28
N SER A 36 -12.98 -10.70 -4.67
CA SER A 36 -11.83 -10.19 -3.94
C SER A 36 -10.57 -10.93 -4.34
N VAL A 37 -9.46 -10.23 -4.40
CA VAL A 37 -8.12 -10.83 -4.42
C VAL A 37 -7.45 -10.57 -3.09
N GLU A 38 -6.64 -11.53 -2.64
CA GLU A 38 -5.87 -11.44 -1.40
C GLU A 38 -4.51 -12.08 -1.62
N THR A 39 -3.46 -11.46 -1.08
CA THR A 39 -2.12 -12.04 -1.02
C THR A 39 -1.47 -11.74 0.32
N SER A 40 -0.45 -12.53 0.67
CA SER A 40 0.42 -12.25 1.80
C SER A 40 1.54 -11.33 1.35
N VAL A 41 1.75 -10.25 2.12
CA VAL A 41 2.80 -9.27 1.92
C VAL A 41 3.84 -9.46 3.00
N GLU A 42 5.08 -9.70 2.60
CA GLU A 42 6.23 -9.80 3.50
C GLU A 42 7.05 -8.53 3.40
N THR A 43 7.32 -7.91 4.55
CA THR A 43 8.11 -6.68 4.63
C THR A 43 9.19 -6.79 5.68
N TRP A 44 10.25 -5.98 5.56
CA TRP A 44 11.27 -5.82 6.58
C TRP A 44 11.00 -4.53 7.38
N ASN A 45 10.34 -4.65 8.54
CA ASN A 45 9.80 -3.53 9.32
C ASN A 45 8.99 -2.54 8.45
N GLY A 46 8.18 -3.06 7.52
CA GLY A 46 7.36 -2.25 6.63
C GLY A 46 8.09 -1.66 5.41
N ASP A 47 9.37 -1.97 5.18
CA ASP A 47 10.19 -1.53 4.04
C ASP A 47 10.15 0.00 3.79
N GLY A 48 9.91 0.79 4.83
CA GLY A 48 9.78 2.25 4.75
C GLY A 48 8.49 2.75 4.08
N LEU A 49 7.44 1.91 4.00
CA LEU A 49 6.13 2.29 3.46
C LEU A 49 5.54 3.53 4.14
N ASP A 50 5.62 3.58 5.47
CA ASP A 50 5.17 4.71 6.29
C ASP A 50 5.92 6.00 5.93
N THR A 51 7.24 5.89 5.75
CA THR A 51 8.10 7.02 5.38
C THR A 51 7.82 7.47 3.96
N PHE A 52 7.61 6.53 3.04
CA PHE A 52 7.19 6.82 1.67
C PHE A 52 5.87 7.61 1.64
N LEU A 53 4.83 7.12 2.30
CA LEU A 53 3.52 7.79 2.37
C LEU A 53 3.61 9.16 3.05
N SER A 54 4.42 9.27 4.12
CA SER A 54 4.70 10.54 4.79
C SER A 54 5.31 11.56 3.84
N SER A 55 6.28 11.15 3.00
CA SER A 55 6.90 12.05 2.02
C SER A 55 5.91 12.58 0.99
N LEU A 56 4.91 11.79 0.58
CA LEU A 56 3.84 12.23 -0.33
C LEU A 56 2.94 13.29 0.33
N ALA A 57 2.69 13.15 1.63
CA ALA A 57 1.93 14.11 2.43
C ALA A 57 2.68 15.43 2.67
N GLU A 58 4.01 15.38 2.77
CA GLU A 58 4.87 16.56 2.91
C GLU A 58 4.96 17.35 1.61
N ASP A 59 5.06 16.66 0.47
CA ASP A 59 5.10 17.26 -0.87
C ASP A 59 3.69 17.54 -1.44
N PHE A 60 2.74 17.90 -0.57
CA PHE A 60 1.35 18.17 -0.95
C PHE A 60 1.18 19.28 -2.00
N ARG A 61 2.20 20.15 -2.15
CA ARG A 61 2.23 21.22 -3.16
C ARG A 61 2.38 20.70 -4.59
N GLY A 62 2.75 19.43 -4.76
CA GLY A 62 2.96 18.78 -6.03
C GLY A 62 4.39 18.33 -6.25
N TRP A 63 4.55 17.27 -7.04
CA TRP A 63 5.81 16.78 -7.58
C TRP A 63 5.62 16.36 -9.04
N GLU A 64 6.71 16.28 -9.79
CA GLU A 64 6.69 15.79 -11.17
C GLU A 64 7.02 14.29 -11.23
N GLY A 65 6.32 13.57 -12.10
CA GLY A 65 6.51 12.13 -12.30
C GLY A 65 5.85 11.24 -11.25
N ALA A 66 6.03 9.94 -11.41
CA ALA A 66 5.56 8.93 -10.48
C ALA A 66 6.63 8.65 -9.40
N ARG A 67 6.21 8.60 -8.14
CA ARG A 67 7.03 8.10 -7.03
C ARG A 67 6.60 6.68 -6.72
N THR A 68 7.54 5.75 -6.72
CA THR A 68 7.24 4.33 -6.55
C THR A 68 7.83 3.78 -5.27
N TRP A 69 7.12 2.82 -4.68
CA TRP A 69 7.57 2.01 -3.56
C TRP A 69 7.22 0.55 -3.83
N HIS A 70 7.93 -0.40 -3.22
CA HIS A 70 7.59 -1.81 -3.26
C HIS A 70 8.02 -2.51 -1.96
N SER A 71 7.32 -3.59 -1.60
CA SER A 71 7.76 -4.50 -0.54
C SER A 71 9.03 -5.25 -0.94
N LEU A 72 9.70 -5.87 0.03
CA LEU A 72 10.93 -6.64 -0.17
C LEU A 72 10.77 -7.71 -1.26
N CYS A 73 9.62 -8.38 -1.29
CA CYS A 73 9.31 -9.47 -2.21
C CYS A 73 8.48 -9.04 -3.44
N TYR A 74 8.25 -7.74 -3.65
CA TYR A 74 7.44 -7.18 -4.75
C TYR A 74 5.98 -7.68 -4.83
N ASP A 75 5.50 -8.35 -3.78
CA ASP A 75 4.09 -8.74 -3.62
C ASP A 75 3.15 -7.53 -3.48
N LEU A 76 3.68 -6.39 -3.03
CA LEU A 76 2.99 -5.12 -2.99
C LEU A 76 3.85 -4.01 -3.61
N THR A 77 3.28 -3.29 -4.56
CA THR A 77 3.89 -2.13 -5.20
C THR A 77 2.95 -0.93 -5.12
N LEU A 78 3.51 0.26 -4.91
CA LEU A 78 2.79 1.52 -4.89
C LEU A 78 3.40 2.46 -5.93
N SER A 79 2.55 3.16 -6.68
CA SER A 79 2.94 4.26 -7.55
C SER A 79 2.07 5.47 -7.26
N ALA A 80 2.69 6.58 -6.92
CA ALA A 80 2.03 7.82 -6.55
C ALA A 80 2.29 8.91 -7.58
N GLU A 81 1.22 9.45 -8.16
CA GLU A 81 1.26 10.58 -9.09
C GLU A 81 0.43 11.75 -8.55
N HIS A 82 1.00 12.95 -8.59
CA HIS A 82 0.26 14.16 -8.22
C HIS A 82 -0.47 14.73 -9.44
N ARG A 83 -1.80 14.79 -9.37
CA ARG A 83 -2.68 15.30 -10.44
C ARG A 83 -3.10 16.75 -10.22
N GLY A 84 -2.33 17.52 -9.45
CA GLY A 84 -2.61 18.91 -9.10
C GLY A 84 -3.65 19.05 -7.99
N SER A 85 -4.82 18.41 -8.14
CA SER A 85 -5.92 18.49 -7.15
C SER A 85 -5.98 17.31 -6.18
N HIS A 86 -5.33 16.20 -6.52
CA HIS A 86 -5.31 14.96 -5.73
C HIS A 86 -4.03 14.17 -6.03
N VAL A 87 -3.73 13.23 -5.15
CA VAL A 87 -2.71 12.22 -5.34
C VAL A 87 -3.42 10.94 -5.77
N GLU A 88 -3.06 10.42 -6.94
CA GLU A 88 -3.45 9.09 -7.37
C GLU A 88 -2.41 8.11 -6.83
N LEU A 89 -2.86 7.16 -6.01
CA LEU A 89 -2.04 6.09 -5.48
C LEU A 89 -2.49 4.77 -6.10
N THR A 90 -1.68 4.23 -7.00
CA THR A 90 -1.89 2.93 -7.62
C THR A 90 -1.22 1.86 -6.78
N TRP A 91 -2.00 0.87 -6.37
CA TRP A 91 -1.59 -0.28 -5.59
C TRP A 91 -1.55 -1.49 -6.51
N GLY A 92 -0.34 -2.01 -6.75
CA GLY A 92 -0.11 -3.27 -7.44
C GLY A 92 0.03 -4.39 -6.44
N ILE A 93 -0.87 -5.37 -6.50
CA ILE A 93 -0.86 -6.58 -5.70
C ILE A 93 -0.44 -7.73 -6.62
N HIS A 94 0.59 -8.47 -6.21
CA HIS A 94 1.16 -9.56 -7.00
C HIS A 94 1.06 -10.86 -6.23
N ASP A 95 0.83 -11.95 -6.96
CA ASP A 95 0.97 -13.28 -6.43
C ASP A 95 2.43 -13.57 -6.07
N ARG A 96 2.67 -14.17 -4.91
CA ARG A 96 4.03 -14.45 -4.43
C ARG A 96 4.66 -15.59 -5.24
N ALA A 97 5.99 -15.56 -5.38
CA ALA A 97 6.73 -16.69 -5.93
C ALA A 97 6.44 -17.99 -5.14
N PRO A 98 6.40 -19.16 -5.81
CA PRO A 98 6.81 -19.41 -7.20
C PRO A 98 5.67 -19.37 -8.24
N SER A 99 4.43 -19.09 -7.85
CA SER A 99 3.31 -19.08 -8.79
C SER A 99 3.34 -17.86 -9.68
N GLU A 100 3.45 -16.65 -9.10
CA GLU A 100 3.47 -15.36 -9.84
C GLU A 100 2.34 -15.29 -10.90
N GLU A 101 1.22 -15.97 -10.66
CA GLU A 101 0.24 -16.30 -11.71
C GLU A 101 -0.71 -15.12 -11.99
N TRP A 102 -0.83 -14.19 -11.05
CA TRP A 102 -1.75 -13.07 -11.16
C TRP A 102 -1.15 -11.76 -10.64
N HIS A 103 -1.67 -10.68 -11.21
CA HIS A 103 -1.39 -9.31 -10.81
C HIS A 103 -2.70 -8.52 -10.84
N PHE A 104 -2.91 -7.68 -9.82
CA PHE A 104 -4.07 -6.84 -9.70
C PHE A 104 -3.64 -5.42 -9.35
N GLU A 105 -4.20 -4.43 -10.05
CA GLU A 105 -3.96 -3.02 -9.77
C GLU A 105 -5.27 -2.32 -9.42
N THR A 106 -5.20 -1.43 -8.43
CA THR A 106 -6.29 -0.50 -8.14
C THR A 106 -5.72 0.85 -7.76
N THR A 107 -6.42 1.91 -8.13
CA THR A 107 -6.02 3.28 -7.81
C THR A 107 -6.97 3.86 -6.78
N THR A 108 -6.41 4.43 -5.71
CA THR A 108 -7.13 5.26 -4.75
C THR A 108 -6.77 6.73 -4.98
N ALA A 109 -7.75 7.61 -4.87
CA ALA A 109 -7.55 9.05 -5.00
C ALA A 109 -7.60 9.69 -3.62
N HIS A 110 -6.55 10.41 -3.28
CA HIS A 110 -6.36 11.01 -1.96
C HIS A 110 -6.24 12.53 -2.07
N ALA A 111 -6.85 13.25 -1.14
CA ALA A 111 -6.65 14.69 -1.10
C ALA A 111 -5.18 14.98 -0.71
N PRO A 112 -4.52 15.95 -1.37
CA PRO A 112 -3.15 16.26 -1.03
C PRO A 112 -3.12 16.89 0.37
N GLY A 113 -2.15 16.49 1.19
CA GLY A 113 -2.00 17.00 2.55
C GLY A 113 -2.69 16.14 3.59
N GLU A 114 -3.78 16.61 4.21
CA GLU A 114 -4.34 16.00 5.43
C GLU A 114 -4.81 14.55 5.24
N ASP A 115 -5.49 14.24 4.13
CA ASP A 115 -5.93 12.87 3.83
C ASP A 115 -4.72 11.92 3.64
N MET A 116 -3.69 12.36 2.90
CA MET A 116 -2.43 11.61 2.81
C MET A 116 -1.70 11.49 4.15
N ARG A 117 -1.76 12.50 5.04
CA ARG A 117 -1.17 12.43 6.39
C ARG A 117 -1.92 11.43 7.27
N ALA A 118 -3.24 11.39 7.18
CA ALA A 118 -4.05 10.40 7.88
C ALA A 118 -3.69 8.99 7.41
N LEU A 119 -3.61 8.76 6.09
CA LEU A 119 -3.17 7.49 5.53
C LEU A 119 -1.76 7.09 6.01
N ALA A 120 -0.80 8.02 5.99
CA ALA A 120 0.55 7.76 6.46
C ALA A 120 0.59 7.41 7.96
N ALA A 121 -0.19 8.12 8.78
CA ALA A 121 -0.30 7.86 10.21
C ALA A 121 -0.95 6.50 10.51
N ASP A 122 -2.02 6.15 9.80
CA ASP A 122 -2.70 4.86 9.95
C ASP A 122 -1.75 3.70 9.61
N ILE A 123 -0.99 3.82 8.52
CA ILE A 123 0.00 2.80 8.12
C ILE A 123 1.20 2.76 9.08
N HIS A 124 1.67 3.91 9.56
CA HIS A 124 2.71 3.96 10.58
C HIS A 124 2.26 3.24 11.86
N THR A 125 1.05 3.54 12.36
CA THR A 125 0.50 2.85 13.54
C THR A 125 0.33 1.36 13.29
N PHE A 126 -0.18 0.98 12.11
CA PHE A 126 -0.31 -0.42 11.69
C PHE A 126 1.01 -1.19 11.77
N ILE A 127 2.10 -0.61 11.25
CA ILE A 127 3.45 -1.20 11.29
C ILE A 127 4.01 -1.19 12.72
N ALA A 128 3.89 -0.06 13.42
CA ALA A 128 4.50 0.15 14.74
C ALA A 128 3.86 -0.69 15.85
N SER A 129 2.57 -1.03 15.77
CA SER A 129 1.89 -1.89 16.76
C SER A 129 2.52 -3.28 16.91
N PHE A 130 3.43 -3.67 16.02
CA PHE A 130 4.12 -4.96 16.03
C PHE A 130 5.64 -4.80 16.00
N ALA A 131 6.13 -3.56 16.17
CA ALA A 131 7.53 -3.25 16.27
C ALA A 131 8.10 -3.45 17.70
N GLU A 132 7.24 -3.50 18.71
CA GLU A 132 7.58 -3.60 20.15
C GLU A 132 7.91 -5.01 20.65
#